data_AF-A0AAV5EHB1-F1
#
_entry.id   AF-A0AAV5EHB1-F1
#
_cell.length_a   1.000
_cell.length_b   1.000
_cell.length_c   1.000
_cell.angle_alpha   90.00
_cell.angle_beta   90.00
_cell.angle_gamma   90.00
#
_symmetry.space_group_name_H-M   'P 1'
#
loop_
_entity.id
_entity.type
_entity.pdbx_description
1 polymer ?
#
loop_
_entity_poly.entity_id
_entity_poly.type
_entity_poly.pdbx_seq_one_letter_code
_entity_poly.pdbx_strand_id
1 'polypeptide(L)'
;MQFKLVRRLPMFYYIRGQHYDSYLFLYYVNGGRSPCSPLEIVTSFVVDFRAFIKMLVAKFWSNEESCHPRWSRCKESTTLLTPQSNKRIISGDDGRCHV
;
A
#
# COMPACT_ATOMS: atom_id res chain seq x y z
N MET A 1 33.08 3.87 -3.25
CA MET A 1 32.75 4.05 -4.68
C MET A 1 32.53 2.68 -5.30
N GLN A 2 31.35 2.38 -5.85
CA GLN A 2 31.01 1.07 -6.44
C GLN A 2 30.93 1.17 -7.96
N PHE A 3 32.04 0.87 -8.65
CA PHE A 3 32.07 0.85 -10.11
C PHE A 3 31.60 -0.50 -10.65
N LYS A 4 30.70 -0.50 -11.64
CA LYS A 4 30.23 -1.72 -12.32
C LYS A 4 30.96 -1.88 -13.65
N LEU A 5 31.53 -3.05 -13.91
CA LEU A 5 32.07 -3.40 -15.23
C LEU A 5 30.90 -3.59 -16.21
N VAL A 6 30.91 -2.85 -17.32
CA VAL A 6 29.85 -2.88 -18.34
C VAL A 6 30.29 -3.68 -19.57
N ARG A 7 31.54 -3.49 -20.02
CA ARG A 7 32.01 -4.08 -21.28
C ARG A 7 33.52 -4.19 -21.32
N ARG A 8 34.03 -5.27 -21.94
CA ARG A 8 35.42 -5.37 -22.40
C ARG A 8 35.47 -5.00 -23.87
N LEU A 9 36.42 -4.14 -24.23
CA LEU A 9 36.69 -3.69 -25.57
C LEU A 9 38.02 -4.32 -26.02
N PRO A 10 37.97 -5.36 -26.87
CA PRO A 10 39.16 -6.07 -27.28
C PRO A 10 40.05 -5.18 -28.17
N MET A 11 41.37 -5.26 -27.95
CA MET A 11 42.42 -4.61 -28.75
C MET A 11 42.25 -3.08 -28.91
N PHE A 12 41.59 -2.45 -27.94
CA PHE A 12 41.18 -1.04 -28.00
C PHE A 12 42.36 -0.05 -27.98
N TYR A 13 43.40 -0.33 -27.19
CA TYR A 13 44.58 0.51 -27.11
C TYR A 13 45.73 -0.10 -27.90
N TYR A 14 46.49 0.73 -28.60
CA TYR A 14 47.76 0.35 -29.22
C TYR A 14 48.89 1.13 -28.57
N ILE A 15 49.69 0.46 -27.74
CA ILE A 15 50.74 1.08 -26.94
C ILE A 15 52.03 0.29 -27.17
N ARG A 16 53.10 0.99 -27.56
CA ARG A 16 54.44 0.40 -27.78
C ARG A 16 54.43 -0.86 -28.67
N GLY A 17 53.68 -0.84 -29.76
CA GLY A 17 53.67 -1.94 -30.71
C GLY A 17 52.69 -3.08 -30.38
N GLN A 18 52.02 -3.02 -29.22
CA GLN A 18 51.12 -4.08 -28.76
C GLN A 18 49.69 -3.57 -28.56
N HIS A 19 48.72 -4.42 -28.88
CA HIS A 19 47.31 -4.18 -28.60
C HIS A 19 46.95 -4.61 -27.17
N TYR A 20 46.17 -3.77 -26.50
CA TYR A 20 45.64 -4.00 -25.17
C TYR A 20 44.13 -3.82 -25.16
N ASP A 21 43.47 -4.66 -24.38
CA ASP A 21 42.04 -4.51 -24.14
C ASP A 21 41.78 -3.38 -23.16
N SER A 22 40.62 -2.75 -23.30
CA SER A 22 40.12 -1.79 -22.33
C SER A 22 38.84 -2.31 -21.68
N TYR A 23 38.58 -1.83 -20.46
CA TYR A 23 37.43 -2.22 -19.67
C TYR A 23 36.64 -0.97 -19.32
N LEU A 24 35.36 -0.97 -19.68
CA LEU A 24 34.46 0.13 -19.41
C LEU A 24 33.79 -0.08 -18.05
N PHE A 25 34.10 0.81 -17.11
CA PHE A 25 33.47 0.87 -15.80
C PHE A 25 32.52 2.05 -15.72
N LEU A 26 31.37 1.84 -15.08
CA LEU A 26 30.34 2.84 -14.91
C LEU A 26 30.05 3.04 -13.42
N TYR A 27 29.89 4.30 -13.02
CA TYR A 27 29.48 4.68 -11.68
C TYR A 27 28.23 5.55 -11.78
N TYR A 28 27.14 5.04 -11.21
CA TYR A 28 25.89 5.77 -11.18
C TYR A 28 25.85 6.72 -9.99
N VAL A 29 25.51 7.97 -10.26
CA VAL A 29 25.35 9.02 -9.26
C VAL A 29 23.86 9.35 -9.14
N ASN A 30 23.39 9.69 -7.95
CA ASN A 30 22.02 10.19 -7.69
C ASN A 30 20.90 9.31 -8.26
N GLY A 31 21.01 7.99 -8.12
CA GLY A 31 19.97 7.05 -8.56
C GLY A 31 19.93 6.84 -10.07
N GLY A 32 20.96 7.26 -10.82
CA GLY A 32 21.14 6.86 -12.21
C GLY A 32 21.09 5.34 -12.37
N ARG A 33 20.44 4.85 -13.43
CA ARG A 33 20.33 3.42 -13.73
C ARG A 33 20.66 3.19 -15.19
N SER A 34 21.16 2.00 -15.52
CA SER A 34 21.28 1.57 -16.92
C SER A 34 19.89 1.54 -17.54
N PRO A 35 19.79 1.74 -18.87
CA PRO A 35 18.56 1.41 -19.58
C PRO A 35 18.16 -0.02 -19.21
N CYS A 36 16.95 -0.16 -18.66
CA CYS A 36 16.43 -1.44 -18.22
C CYS A 36 16.31 -2.38 -19.43
N SER A 37 16.66 -3.65 -19.27
CA SER A 37 16.34 -4.63 -20.31
C SER A 37 14.82 -4.71 -20.49
N PRO A 38 14.28 -5.03 -21.68
CA PRO A 38 12.84 -5.22 -21.86
C PRO A 38 12.24 -6.20 -20.84
N LEU A 39 13.03 -7.18 -20.42
CA LEU A 39 12.65 -8.17 -19.42
C LEU A 39 12.49 -7.56 -18.02
N GLU A 40 13.39 -6.66 -17.61
CA GLU A 40 13.28 -5.92 -16.35
C GLU A 40 12.08 -4.95 -16.33
N ILE A 41 11.70 -4.40 -17.49
CA ILE A 41 10.49 -3.58 -17.63
C ILE A 41 9.25 -4.47 -17.43
N VAL A 42 9.21 -5.63 -18.09
CA VAL A 42 8.11 -6.59 -17.94
C VAL A 42 8.00 -7.08 -16.51
N THR A 43 9.10 -7.39 -15.82
CA THR A 43 9.01 -7.82 -14.42
C THR A 43 8.47 -6.73 -13.51
N SER A 44 8.86 -5.46 -13.71
CA SER A 44 8.28 -4.34 -12.96
C SER A 44 6.77 -4.21 -13.21
N PHE A 45 6.35 -4.30 -14.47
CA PHE A 45 4.94 -4.25 -14.85
C PHE A 45 4.13 -5.42 -14.27
N VAL A 46 4.68 -6.64 -14.27
CA VAL A 46 4.00 -7.82 -13.70
C VAL A 46 3.76 -7.66 -12.19
N VAL A 47 4.73 -7.08 -11.47
CA VAL A 47 4.58 -6.81 -10.03
C VAL A 47 3.47 -5.79 -9.78
N ASP A 48 3.46 -4.69 -10.54
CA ASP A 48 2.45 -3.64 -10.42
C ASP A 48 1.07 -4.14 -10.83
N PHE A 49 0.99 -4.92 -11.92
CA PHE A 49 -0.24 -5.51 -12.42
C PHE A 49 -0.82 -6.55 -11.45
N ARG A 50 0.03 -7.33 -10.78
CA ARG A 50 -0.40 -8.25 -9.72
C ARG A 50 -1.02 -7.50 -8.55
N ALA A 51 -0.47 -6.34 -8.16
CA ALA A 51 -1.07 -5.49 -7.13
C ALA A 51 -2.42 -4.91 -7.59
N PHE A 52 -2.50 -4.49 -8.85
CA PHE A 52 -3.73 -3.99 -9.47
C PHE A 52 -4.85 -5.05 -9.50
N ILE A 53 -4.55 -6.30 -9.89
CA ILE A 53 -5.52 -7.39 -9.85
C ILE A 53 -6.00 -7.65 -8.42
N LYS A 54 -5.10 -7.67 -7.43
CA LYS A 54 -5.50 -7.86 -6.03
C LYS A 54 -6.48 -6.77 -5.56
N MET A 55 -6.24 -5.52 -5.94
CA MET A 55 -7.15 -4.41 -5.65
C MET A 55 -8.51 -4.60 -6.32
N LEU A 56 -8.54 -5.04 -7.59
CA LEU A 56 -9.78 -5.32 -8.30
C LEU A 56 -10.57 -6.46 -7.65
N VAL A 57 -9.91 -7.56 -7.26
CA VAL A 57 -10.55 -8.68 -6.56
C VAL A 57 -11.14 -8.23 -5.23
N ALA A 58 -10.37 -7.49 -4.43
CA ALA A 58 -10.85 -6.94 -3.16
C ALA A 58 -12.06 -6.01 -3.37
N LYS A 59 -12.03 -5.16 -4.39
CA LYS A 59 -13.14 -4.27 -4.73
C LYS A 59 -14.37 -5.01 -5.26
N PHE A 60 -14.20 -6.10 -6.00
CA PHE A 60 -15.33 -6.90 -6.48
C PHE A 60 -15.99 -7.69 -5.35
N TRP A 61 -15.22 -8.32 -4.47
CA TRP A 61 -15.77 -8.98 -3.29
C TRP A 61 -16.45 -8.00 -2.33
N SER A 62 -15.92 -6.79 -2.14
CA SER A 62 -16.61 -5.78 -1.34
C SER A 62 -17.88 -5.23 -2.01
N ASN A 63 -17.98 -5.28 -3.34
CA ASN A 63 -19.19 -4.88 -4.06
C ASN A 63 -20.27 -5.98 -4.04
N GLU A 64 -19.90 -7.25 -3.91
CA GLU A 64 -20.88 -8.33 -3.71
C GLU A 64 -21.58 -8.20 -2.34
N GLU A 65 -20.89 -7.68 -1.33
CA GLU A 65 -21.48 -7.27 -0.04
C GLU A 65 -22.30 -5.96 -0.10
N SER A 66 -22.24 -5.21 -1.21
CA SER A 66 -23.07 -4.00 -1.38
C SER A 66 -24.50 -4.29 -1.87
N CYS A 67 -24.83 -5.55 -2.15
CA CYS A 67 -26.21 -6.03 -2.17
C CYS A 67 -26.61 -6.51 -0.77
N HIS A 68 -26.89 -5.55 0.13
CA HIS A 68 -27.46 -5.67 1.48
C HIS A 68 -27.71 -7.09 2.05
N PRO A 69 -27.04 -7.50 3.13
CA PRO A 69 -27.66 -8.38 4.11
C PRO A 69 -28.52 -7.51 5.04
N ARG A 70 -29.79 -7.37 4.66
CA ARG A 70 -30.91 -6.95 5.51
C ARG A 70 -30.83 -7.67 6.87
N TRP A 71 -31.02 -6.89 7.96
CA TRP A 71 -31.41 -7.37 9.31
C TRP A 71 -30.29 -7.90 10.23
N SER A 72 -29.54 -6.98 10.87
CA SER A 72 -29.00 -7.27 12.20
C SER A 72 -30.18 -7.55 13.13
N ARG A 73 -30.41 -8.83 13.43
CA ARG A 73 -31.46 -9.33 14.32
C ARG A 73 -31.42 -8.59 15.67
N CYS A 74 -32.34 -7.64 15.84
CA CYS A 74 -32.91 -7.33 17.14
C CYS A 74 -33.65 -8.59 17.62
N LYS A 75 -32.94 -9.44 18.36
CA LYS A 75 -33.54 -10.58 19.07
C LYS A 75 -32.78 -10.76 20.38
N GLU A 76 -32.84 -9.73 21.23
CA GLU A 76 -32.71 -9.94 22.67
C GLU A 76 -33.99 -10.60 23.14
N SER A 77 -33.83 -11.84 23.58
CA SER A 77 -34.85 -12.71 24.11
C SER A 77 -35.45 -12.09 25.37
N THR A 78 -36.77 -11.98 25.37
CA THR A 78 -37.67 -11.99 26.53
C THR A 78 -37.09 -12.68 27.76
N THR A 79 -36.84 -11.94 28.84
CA THR A 79 -37.10 -12.39 30.22
C THR A 79 -37.49 -11.20 31.10
N LEU A 80 -38.81 -11.03 31.24
CA LEU A 80 -39.56 -10.62 32.43
C LEU A 80 -38.71 -10.10 33.61
N LEU A 81 -38.89 -8.83 33.99
CA LEU A 81 -39.26 -8.41 35.35
C LEU A 81 -39.91 -7.00 35.31
N THR A 82 -40.88 -6.84 36.20
CA THR A 82 -41.97 -5.85 36.30
C THR A 82 -41.54 -4.50 36.94
N PRO A 83 -42.45 -3.50 37.06
CA PRO A 83 -42.15 -2.07 36.92
C PRO A 83 -41.75 -1.38 38.22
N GLN A 84 -40.94 -0.30 38.15
CA GLN A 84 -40.72 0.56 39.31
C GLN A 84 -40.66 2.06 38.95
N SER A 85 -41.78 2.69 39.32
CA SER A 85 -42.04 4.04 39.82
C SER A 85 -41.17 5.26 39.44
N ASN A 86 -41.93 6.36 39.35
CA ASN A 86 -41.57 7.77 39.51
C ASN A 86 -41.10 8.54 38.27
N LYS A 87 -42.01 9.40 37.78
CA LYS A 87 -41.90 10.85 38.05
C LYS A 87 -43.25 11.53 37.88
N ARG A 88 -43.83 11.92 39.02
CA ARG A 88 -44.94 12.87 39.15
C ARG A 88 -44.38 14.29 38.94
N ILE A 89 -45.16 15.13 38.29
CA ILE A 89 -44.87 16.52 37.88
C ILE A 89 -44.99 17.48 39.09
N ILE A 90 -44.27 18.63 39.03
CA ILE A 90 -44.56 19.97 39.59
C ILE A 90 -43.81 20.44 40.87
N SER A 91 -43.24 21.66 40.71
CA SER A 91 -42.92 22.74 41.66
C SER A 91 -41.67 22.70 42.54
N GLY A 92 -41.01 23.86 42.59
CA GLY A 92 -40.21 24.28 43.74
C GLY A 92 -39.04 25.17 43.35
N ASP A 93 -39.10 26.41 43.80
CA ASP A 93 -38.21 27.54 43.54
C ASP A 93 -36.76 27.38 44.06
N ASP A 94 -35.93 28.33 43.64
CA ASP A 94 -34.70 28.84 44.25
C ASP A 94 -33.35 28.09 44.16
N GLY A 95 -32.36 28.83 43.66
CA GLY A 95 -31.11 29.00 44.41
C GLY A 95 -29.78 28.59 43.75
N ARG A 96 -29.17 29.54 43.05
CA ARG A 96 -27.72 29.89 43.06
C ARG A 96 -26.69 29.03 42.28
N CYS A 97 -26.02 29.74 41.38
CA CYS A 97 -24.70 29.45 40.81
C CYS A 97 -23.57 29.48 41.86
N HIS A 98 -22.45 28.81 41.53
CA HIS A 98 -21.04 28.91 41.99
C HIS A 98 -20.46 27.48 42.17
N VAL A 99 -19.28 27.05 41.69
CA VAL A 99 -18.12 27.60 40.95
C VAL A 99 -17.66 26.52 39.97
#